data_AF-A0AAW2Z2L9-F1
#
_entry.id   AF-A0AAW2Z2L9-F1
#
_cell.length_a   1.000
_cell.length_b   1.000
_cell.length_c   1.000
_cell.angle_alpha   90.00
_cell.angle_beta   90.00
_cell.angle_gamma   90.00
#
_symmetry.space_group_name_H-M   'P 1'
#
loop_
_entity.id
_entity.type
_entity.pdbx_description
1 polymer ?
#
loop_
_entity_poly.entity_id
_entity_poly.type
_entity_poly.pdbx_seq_one_letter_code
_entity_poly.pdbx_strand_id
1 'polypeptide(L)'
;MISIKMYETFHIDASSIVAMNKSITIQHVLDAEIEMLNTLNFKLRVVSVFDIIDLFLSHIYEGLEFHDNKLYSMCALCTDMTLFHPDLLNSNVKLLACGIIACSSALITKSPNNSKALISTCTFLIIHYILLDT
;
A
#
# COMPACT_ATOMS: atom_id res chain seq x y z
N MET A 1 3.81 -4.30 15.60
CA MET A 1 3.61 -3.34 16.71
C MET A 1 4.02 -1.93 16.32
N ILE A 2 5.26 -1.72 15.86
CA ILE A 2 5.78 -0.41 15.42
C ILE A 2 4.81 0.30 14.46
N SER A 3 4.38 -0.37 13.39
CA SER A 3 3.46 0.20 12.39
C SER A 3 2.11 0.62 13.01
N ILE A 4 1.57 -0.18 13.93
CA ILE A 4 0.30 0.11 14.61
C ILE A 4 0.44 1.35 15.49
N LYS A 5 1.54 1.48 16.24
CA LYS A 5 1.83 2.67 17.04
C LYS A 5 2.00 3.94 16.18
N MET A 6 2.41 3.79 14.92
CA MET A 6 2.61 4.91 14.02
C MET A 6 1.34 5.38 13.30
N TYR A 7 0.49 4.45 12.88
CA TYR A 7 -0.61 4.74 11.96
C TYR A 7 -2.00 4.61 12.61
N GLU A 8 -2.14 3.84 13.68
CA GLU A 8 -3.44 3.64 14.35
C GLU A 8 -3.63 4.61 15.51
N THR A 9 -4.85 5.13 15.64
CA THR A 9 -5.26 5.96 16.80
C THR A 9 -5.38 5.11 18.06
N PHE A 10 -5.79 3.85 17.91
CA PHE A 10 -5.90 2.89 19.01
C PHE A 10 -4.67 2.00 19.04
N HIS A 11 -3.83 2.21 20.05
CA HIS A 11 -2.60 1.44 20.19
C HIS A 11 -2.87 0.04 20.76
N ILE A 12 -2.13 -0.93 20.23
CA ILE A 12 -2.10 -2.29 20.74
C ILE A 12 -0.89 -2.44 21.66
N ASP A 13 -1.14 -2.91 22.88
CA ASP A 13 -0.09 -3.19 23.85
C ASP A 13 0.63 -4.51 23.55
N ALA A 14 1.87 -4.64 24.04
CA ALA A 14 2.67 -5.86 23.91
C ALA A 14 1.95 -7.10 24.48
N SER A 15 1.13 -6.91 25.52
CA SER A 15 0.27 -7.96 26.10
C SER A 15 -0.70 -8.56 25.08
N SER A 16 -1.25 -7.75 24.18
CA SER A 16 -2.17 -8.20 23.14
C SER A 16 -1.48 -9.05 22.07
N ILE A 17 -0.20 -8.76 21.78
CA ILE A 17 0.63 -9.56 20.87
C ILE A 17 0.98 -10.91 21.50
N VAL A 18 1.33 -10.91 22.79
CA VAL A 18 1.60 -12.13 23.56
C VAL A 18 0.34 -13.02 23.66
N ALA A 19 -0.85 -12.42 23.77
CA ALA A 19 -2.10 -13.17 23.75
C ALA A 19 -2.32 -13.94 22.44
N MET A 20 -1.81 -13.42 21.31
CA MET A 20 -1.87 -14.07 19.99
C MET A 20 -0.81 -15.16 19.83
N ASN A 21 0.31 -15.08 20.56
CA ASN A 21 1.38 -16.07 20.49
C ASN A 21 1.98 -16.36 21.88
N LYS A 22 1.47 -17.42 22.52
CA LYS A 22 1.86 -17.84 23.87
C LYS A 22 3.32 -18.29 24.00
N SER A 23 4.05 -18.46 22.91
CA SER A 23 5.48 -18.82 22.93
C SER A 23 6.41 -17.60 23.10
N ILE A 24 5.87 -16.39 23.05
CA ILE A 24 6.62 -15.13 23.11
C ILE A 24 6.27 -14.41 24.40
N THR A 25 7.26 -13.84 25.10
CA THR A 25 7.05 -13.03 26.30
C THR A 25 6.92 -11.56 25.94
N ILE A 26 6.41 -10.74 26.86
CA ILE A 26 6.39 -9.27 26.68
C ILE A 26 7.81 -8.75 26.42
N GLN A 27 8.81 -9.29 27.12
CA GLN A 27 10.21 -8.88 26.97
C GLN A 27 10.72 -9.13 25.55
N HIS A 28 10.45 -10.31 24.98
CA HIS A 28 10.83 -10.62 23.59
C HIS A 28 10.23 -9.62 22.59
N VAL A 29 8.98 -9.20 22.80
CA VAL A 29 8.31 -8.22 21.93
C VAL A 29 8.98 -6.84 22.02
N LEU A 30 9.33 -6.40 23.23
CA LEU A 30 10.00 -5.11 23.45
C LEU A 30 11.44 -5.11 22.93
N ASP A 31 12.19 -6.19 23.16
CA ASP A 31 13.56 -6.33 22.67
C ASP A 31 13.60 -6.27 21.14
N ALA A 32 12.72 -7.01 20.47
CA ALA A 32 12.61 -7.00 19.01
C ALA A 32 12.19 -5.62 18.47
N GLU A 33 11.29 -4.92 19.16
CA GLU A 33 10.92 -3.54 18.79
C GLU A 33 12.12 -2.60 18.86
N ILE A 34 12.87 -2.61 19.96
CA ILE A 34 14.06 -1.77 20.14
C ILE A 34 15.13 -2.10 19.10
N GLU A 35 15.38 -3.39 18.86
CA GLU A 35 16.34 -3.86 17.85
C GLU A 35 15.98 -3.35 16.44
N MET A 36 14.72 -3.47 16.03
CA MET A 36 14.24 -2.96 14.74
C MET A 36 14.38 -1.44 14.62
N LEU A 37 14.00 -0.69 15.67
CA LEU A 37 14.12 0.77 15.68
C LEU A 37 15.57 1.23 15.50
N ASN A 38 16.49 0.59 16.22
CA ASN A 38 17.92 0.88 16.11
C ASN A 38 18.46 0.49 14.73
N THR A 39 18.08 -0.67 14.21
CA THR A 39 18.51 -1.16 12.88
C THR A 39 18.08 -0.20 11.77
N LEU A 40 16.87 0.35 11.86
CA LEU A 40 16.34 1.32 10.90
C LEU A 40 16.80 2.76 11.18
N ASN A 41 17.62 3.01 12.21
CA ASN A 41 17.99 4.35 12.68
C ASN A 41 16.77 5.26 12.89
N PHE A 42 15.68 4.71 13.43
CA PHE A 42 14.40 5.40 13.62
C PHE A 42 13.77 5.99 12.33
N LYS A 43 14.24 5.57 11.14
CA LYS A 43 13.67 5.97 9.85
C LYS A 43 12.50 5.06 9.51
N LEU A 44 11.34 5.38 10.07
CA LEU A 44 10.13 4.55 9.94
C LEU A 44 9.10 5.08 8.93
N ARG A 45 9.28 6.32 8.46
CA ARG A 45 8.44 6.86 7.38
C ARG A 45 8.91 6.27 6.07
N VAL A 46 8.04 5.47 5.46
CA VAL A 46 8.26 4.85 4.16
C VAL A 46 7.02 5.13 3.33
N VAL A 47 7.21 5.50 2.07
CA VAL A 47 6.11 5.60 1.11
C VAL A 47 5.68 4.18 0.77
N SER A 48 4.44 3.84 1.10
CA SER A 48 3.82 2.56 0.78
C SER A 48 3.19 2.56 -0.61
N VAL A 49 2.87 1.37 -1.10
CA VAL A 49 2.08 1.19 -2.33
C VAL A 49 0.72 1.88 -2.20
N PHE A 50 0.09 1.82 -1.02
CA PHE A 50 -1.20 2.44 -0.75
C PHE A 50 -1.15 3.97 -0.80
N ASP A 51 -0.08 4.60 -0.30
CA ASP A 51 0.06 6.06 -0.40
C ASP A 51 0.02 6.55 -1.85
N ILE A 52 0.60 5.79 -2.78
CA ILE A 52 0.60 6.11 -4.22
C ILE A 52 -0.76 5.81 -4.86
N ILE A 53 -1.42 4.72 -4.45
CA ILE A 53 -2.78 4.41 -4.91
C ILE A 53 -3.75 5.51 -4.48
N ASP A 54 -3.70 5.94 -3.22
CA ASP A 54 -4.55 7.01 -2.70
C ASP A 54 -4.30 8.33 -3.43
N LEU A 55 -3.03 8.69 -3.63
CA LEU A 55 -2.67 9.85 -4.43
C LEU A 55 -3.27 9.76 -5.83
N PHE A 56 -3.10 8.63 -6.52
CA PHE A 56 -3.64 8.42 -7.86
C PHE A 56 -5.17 8.54 -7.91
N LEU A 57 -5.87 7.84 -7.01
CA LEU A 57 -7.33 7.83 -7.01
C LEU A 57 -7.89 9.20 -6.64
N SER A 58 -7.24 9.94 -5.73
CA SER A 58 -7.63 11.31 -5.42
C SER A 58 -7.59 12.22 -6.65
N HIS A 59 -6.57 12.09 -7.51
CA HIS A 59 -6.47 12.87 -8.76
C HIS A 59 -7.52 12.46 -9.80
N ILE A 60 -7.88 11.17 -9.87
CA ILE A 60 -8.91 10.71 -10.82
C ILE A 60 -10.31 11.16 -10.39
N TYR A 61 -10.57 11.16 -9.09
CA TYR A 61 -11.90 11.40 -8.54
C TYR A 61 -12.09 12.80 -7.95
N GLU A 62 -11.20 13.76 -8.25
CA GLU A 62 -11.40 15.17 -7.83
C GLU A 62 -12.82 15.65 -8.21
N GLY A 63 -13.67 15.86 -7.20
CA GLY A 63 -15.04 16.36 -7.36
C GLY A 63 -16.13 15.30 -7.58
N LEU A 64 -15.80 14.00 -7.58
CA LEU A 64 -16.78 12.91 -7.56
C LEU A 64 -16.80 12.30 -6.14
N GLU A 65 -17.96 12.31 -5.48
CA GLU A 65 -18.13 11.62 -4.20
C GLU A 65 -17.59 10.18 -4.31
N PHE A 66 -16.68 9.86 -3.40
CA PHE A 66 -15.85 8.65 -3.33
C PHE A 66 -16.68 7.36 -3.42
N HIS A 67 -17.03 6.89 -4.62
CA HIS A 67 -17.89 5.72 -4.79
C HIS A 67 -17.54 4.81 -5.97
N ASP A 68 -16.25 4.62 -6.27
CA ASP A 68 -15.83 3.36 -6.90
C ASP A 68 -14.93 2.56 -5.96
N ASN A 69 -15.52 2.17 -4.82
CA ASN A 69 -14.93 1.24 -3.84
C ASN A 69 -14.35 0.00 -4.51
N LYS A 70 -14.87 -0.38 -5.68
CA LYS A 70 -14.44 -1.55 -6.42
C LYS A 70 -13.00 -1.45 -6.92
N LEU A 71 -12.57 -0.29 -7.43
CA LEU A 71 -11.19 -0.12 -7.90
C LEU A 71 -10.21 -0.15 -6.73
N TYR A 72 -10.51 0.60 -5.67
CA TYR A 72 -9.68 0.58 -4.47
C TYR A 72 -9.57 -0.83 -3.85
N SER A 73 -10.69 -1.53 -3.67
CA SER A 73 -10.70 -2.90 -3.15
C SER A 73 -9.92 -3.87 -4.05
N MET A 74 -9.97 -3.68 -5.37
CA MET A 74 -9.23 -4.54 -6.30
C MET A 74 -7.73 -4.23 -6.29
N CYS A 75 -7.35 -2.96 -6.13
CA CYS A 75 -5.95 -2.57 -5.91
C CYS A 75 -5.43 -3.16 -4.60
N ALA A 76 -6.22 -3.12 -3.52
CA ALA A 76 -5.86 -3.72 -2.23
C ALA A 76 -5.61 -5.24 -2.37
N LEU A 77 -6.54 -5.96 -3.01
CA LEU A 77 -6.40 -7.40 -3.26
C LEU A 77 -5.13 -7.73 -4.08
N CYS A 78 -4.87 -6.98 -5.15
CA CYS A 78 -3.66 -7.16 -5.96
C CYS A 78 -2.39 -6.84 -5.16
N THR A 79 -2.43 -5.81 -4.32
CA THR A 79 -1.31 -5.46 -3.43
C THR A 79 -0.99 -6.60 -2.48
N ASP A 80 -2.00 -7.16 -1.81
CA ASP A 80 -1.82 -8.30 -0.90
C ASP A 80 -1.19 -9.50 -1.61
N MET A 81 -1.61 -9.81 -2.84
CA MET A 81 -1.00 -10.90 -3.64
C MET A 81 0.48 -10.62 -3.97
N THR A 82 0.84 -9.36 -4.21
CA THR A 82 2.23 -8.99 -4.56
C THR A 82 3.18 -9.06 -3.37
N LEU A 83 2.70 -8.83 -2.14
CA LEU A 83 3.53 -8.89 -0.93
C LEU A 83 4.10 -10.30 -0.66
N PHE A 84 3.48 -11.34 -1.19
CA PHE A 84 3.95 -12.72 -1.05
C PHE A 84 4.89 -13.16 -2.19
N HIS A 85 5.15 -12.29 -3.18
CA HIS A 85 6.01 -12.62 -4.30
C HIS A 85 7.43 -12.04 -4.09
N PRO A 86 8.45 -12.87 -3.80
CA PRO A 86 9.78 -12.40 -3.41
C PRO A 86 10.45 -11.53 -4.49
N ASP A 87 10.20 -11.82 -5.77
CA ASP A 87 10.76 -11.04 -6.88
C ASP A 87 10.23 -9.60 -6.93
N LEU A 88 9.03 -9.35 -6.38
CA LEU A 88 8.41 -8.03 -6.39
C LEU A 88 8.82 -7.18 -5.18
N LEU A 89 9.41 -7.78 -4.14
CA LEU A 89 9.83 -7.06 -2.92
C LEU A 89 10.96 -6.04 -3.18
N ASN A 90 11.76 -6.26 -4.23
CA ASN A 90 12.84 -5.35 -4.63
C ASN A 90 12.40 -4.32 -5.69
N SER A 91 11.13 -4.36 -6.12
CA SER A 91 10.63 -3.43 -7.14
C SER A 91 10.47 -2.03 -6.58
N ASN A 92 10.60 -1.02 -7.44
CA ASN A 92 10.28 0.35 -7.07
C ASN A 92 8.79 0.44 -6.68
N VAL A 93 8.50 0.97 -5.49
CA VAL A 93 7.13 1.08 -4.95
C VAL A 93 6.19 1.84 -5.90
N LYS A 94 6.68 2.89 -6.59
CA LYS A 94 5.89 3.63 -7.59
C LYS A 94 5.51 2.77 -8.78
N LEU A 95 6.46 1.99 -9.30
CA LEU A 95 6.22 1.07 -10.41
C LEU A 95 5.23 -0.03 -10.03
N LEU A 96 5.42 -0.60 -8.84
CA LEU A 96 4.54 -1.63 -8.31
C LEU A 96 3.11 -1.11 -8.16
N ALA A 97 2.93 0.07 -7.57
CA ALA A 97 1.62 0.71 -7.43
C ALA A 97 0.95 0.97 -8.80
N CYS A 98 1.70 1.50 -9.77
CA CYS A 98 1.16 1.72 -11.12
C CYS A 98 0.75 0.42 -11.81
N GLY A 99 1.55 -0.63 -11.69
CA GLY A 99 1.24 -1.96 -12.24
C GLY A 99 -0.01 -2.56 -11.59
N ILE A 100 -0.16 -2.41 -10.28
CA ILE A 100 -1.37 -2.82 -9.54
C ILE A 100 -2.59 -2.07 -10.06
N ILE A 101 -2.54 -0.74 -10.14
CA ILE A 101 -3.64 0.09 -10.62
C ILE A 101 -4.06 -0.30 -12.05
N ALA A 102 -3.08 -0.53 -12.94
CA ALA A 102 -3.35 -0.95 -14.31
C ALA A 102 -4.01 -2.33 -14.38
N CYS A 103 -3.51 -3.29 -13.60
CA CYS A 103 -4.06 -4.64 -13.53
C CYS A 103 -5.49 -4.62 -12.94
N SER A 104 -5.69 -3.92 -11.82
CA SER A 104 -6.99 -3.79 -11.16
C SER A 104 -8.01 -3.08 -12.06
N SER A 105 -7.59 -2.04 -12.78
CA SER A 105 -8.44 -1.38 -13.77
C SER A 105 -8.83 -2.35 -14.89
N ALA A 106 -7.88 -3.11 -15.44
CA ALA A 106 -8.13 -4.10 -16.48
C ALA A 106 -9.11 -5.22 -16.04
N LEU A 107 -9.01 -5.65 -14.78
CA LEU A 107 -9.91 -6.64 -14.19
C LEU A 107 -11.35 -6.11 -14.05
N ILE A 108 -11.51 -4.82 -13.79
CA ILE A 108 -12.81 -4.17 -13.66
C ILE A 108 -13.38 -3.79 -15.03
N THR A 109 -12.54 -3.50 -16.04
CA THR A 109 -12.95 -3.05 -17.38
C THR A 109 -13.53 -4.10 -18.31
N LYS A 110 -13.83 -5.33 -17.84
CA LYS A 110 -14.69 -6.25 -18.60
C LYS A 110 -16.14 -5.73 -18.80
N SER A 111 -16.44 -4.53 -18.32
CA SER A 111 -17.65 -3.74 -18.63
C SER A 111 -17.31 -2.54 -19.55
N PRO A 112 -18.06 -2.29 -20.64
CA PRO A 112 -17.72 -1.30 -21.69
C PRO A 112 -17.68 0.17 -21.24
N ASN A 113 -18.11 0.51 -20.02
CA ASN A 113 -18.11 1.88 -19.50
C ASN A 113 -16.80 2.30 -18.80
N ASN A 114 -15.82 1.40 -18.64
CA ASN A 114 -14.63 1.67 -17.81
C ASN A 114 -13.38 2.10 -18.60
N SER A 115 -13.50 2.35 -19.91
CA SER A 115 -12.41 2.83 -20.77
C SER A 115 -11.75 4.12 -20.26
N LYS A 116 -12.48 4.96 -19.52
CA LYS A 116 -11.94 6.16 -18.86
C LYS A 116 -10.91 5.85 -17.76
N ALA A 117 -11.12 4.80 -16.96
CA ALA A 117 -10.18 4.41 -15.89
C ALA A 117 -8.86 3.89 -16.46
N LEU A 118 -8.93 3.11 -17.56
CA LEU A 118 -7.75 2.61 -18.26
C LEU A 118 -6.94 3.76 -18.91
N ILE A 119 -7.62 4.70 -19.58
CA ILE A 119 -6.99 5.88 -20.20
C ILE A 119 -6.36 6.79 -19.14
N SER A 120 -7.03 7.00 -18.01
CA SER A 120 -6.50 7.80 -16.90
C SER A 120 -5.30 7.13 -16.22
N THR A 121 -5.32 5.80 -16.09
CA THR A 121 -4.18 5.00 -15.60
C THR A 121 -2.96 5.14 -16.50
N CYS A 122 -3.15 5.00 -17.83
CA CYS A 122 -2.07 5.21 -18.80
C CYS A 122 -1.57 6.67 -18.79
N THR A 123 -2.45 7.65 -18.61
CA THR A 123 -2.09 9.08 -18.57
C THR A 123 -1.28 9.42 -17.32
N PHE A 124 -1.65 8.91 -16.14
CA PHE A 124 -0.87 9.08 -14.92
C PHE A 124 0.49 8.39 -15.00
N LEU A 125 0.54 7.16 -15.51
CA LEU A 125 1.80 6.44 -15.78
C LEU A 125 2.74 7.28 -16.66
N ILE A 126 2.21 7.91 -17.72
CA ILE A 126 3.00 8.76 -18.62
C ILE A 126 3.44 10.06 -17.90
N ILE A 127 2.54 10.76 -17.21
CA ILE A 127 2.86 12.04 -16.57
C ILE A 127 3.82 11.87 -15.38
N HIS A 128 3.60 10.88 -14.52
CA HIS A 128 4.39 10.74 -13.30
C HIS A 128 5.67 9.92 -13.47
N TYR A 129 5.72 9.01 -14.45
CA TYR A 129 6.87 8.11 -14.60
C TYR A 129 7.75 8.45 -15.82
N ILE A 130 7.16 8.93 -16.93
CA ILE A 130 7.94 9.30 -18.11
C ILE A 130 8.36 10.78 -18.07
N LEU A 131 7.54 11.66 -17.50
CA LEU A 131 7.77 13.11 -17.54
C LEU A 131 8.34 13.72 -16.25
N LEU A 132 8.22 13.04 -15.09
CA LEU A 132 8.65 13.60 -13.79
C LEU A 132 9.85 12.87 -13.14
N ASP A 133 10.33 11.77 -13.74
CA ASP A 133 11.57 11.07 -13.35
C ASP A 133 12.72 11.27 -14.38
N THR A 134 12.62 12.31 -15.23
CA THR A 134 13.76 12.99 -15.89
C THR A 134 14.03 14.32 -15.22
#